data_AF-A0A6S7HT56-F1
#
_entry.id   AF-A0A6S7HT56-F1
#
_cell.length_a   1.000
_cell.length_b   1.000
_cell.length_c   1.000
_cell.angle_alpha   90.00
_cell.angle_beta   90.00
_cell.angle_gamma   90.00
#
_symmetry.space_group_name_H-M   'P 1'
#
loop_
_entity.id
_entity.type
_entity.pdbx_description
1 polymer ?
#
loop_
_entity_poly.entity_id
_entity_poly.type
_entity_poly.pdbx_seq_one_letter_code
_entity_poly.pdbx_strand_id
1 'polypeptide(L)'
;MPETCDVVINIWKDFHELYKIMTSNSTTTPEICDSFFQKAKNWINLFTSLRTSSIHKGYSRASVTPYMHSLVYHVSRFMQLYRSVKIFTGQGVEKNNDVARKVVLLKSNNKNPTSDVLELECRQWELRDSERVKRSYSKKDAHYWETEIRNKRRKSS
;
A
#
# COMPACT_ATOMS: atom_id res chain seq x y z
N MET A 1 -21.41 28.81 -13.01
CA MET A 1 -20.00 28.55 -13.36
C MET A 1 -19.80 27.06 -13.65
N PRO A 2 -20.26 26.57 -14.81
CA PRO A 2 -20.14 25.14 -15.18
C PRO A 2 -18.72 24.77 -15.68
N GLU A 3 -18.03 25.71 -16.33
CA GLU A 3 -16.80 25.45 -17.11
C GLU A 3 -15.60 24.97 -16.28
N THR A 4 -15.40 25.51 -15.07
CA THR A 4 -14.25 25.12 -14.23
C THR A 4 -14.42 23.74 -13.59
N CYS A 5 -15.63 23.42 -13.13
CA CYS A 5 -15.91 22.14 -12.48
C CYS A 5 -15.63 20.98 -13.44
N ASP A 6 -16.05 21.11 -14.70
CA ASP A 6 -15.85 20.10 -15.73
C ASP A 6 -14.35 19.89 -16.02
N VAL A 7 -13.56 20.97 -16.07
CA VAL A 7 -12.10 20.87 -16.26
C VAL A 7 -11.44 20.17 -15.07
N VAL A 8 -11.81 20.51 -13.84
CA VAL A 8 -11.27 19.83 -12.64
C VAL A 8 -11.62 18.35 -12.63
N ILE A 9 -12.86 18.00 -12.98
CA ILE A 9 -13.28 16.59 -13.13
C ILE A 9 -12.41 15.88 -14.17
N ASN A 10 -12.15 16.53 -15.32
CA ASN A 10 -11.32 15.95 -16.37
C ASN A 10 -9.86 15.76 -15.94
N ILE A 11 -9.28 16.72 -15.19
CA ILE A 11 -7.92 16.57 -14.63
C ILE A 11 -7.81 15.29 -13.78
N TRP A 12 -8.82 15.00 -12.95
CA TRP A 12 -8.83 13.80 -12.12
C TRP A 12 -9.08 12.51 -12.91
N LYS A 13 -9.94 12.55 -13.94
CA LYS A 13 -10.15 11.42 -14.85
C LYS A 13 -8.89 11.08 -15.63
N ASP A 14 -8.22 12.09 -16.19
CA ASP A 14 -6.97 11.92 -16.93
C ASP A 14 -5.86 11.38 -16.00
N PHE A 15 -5.76 11.89 -14.78
CA PHE A 15 -4.84 11.36 -13.77
C PHE A 15 -5.14 9.89 -13.44
N HIS A 16 -6.43 9.53 -13.30
CA HIS A 16 -6.83 8.16 -13.03
C HIS A 16 -6.44 7.20 -14.17
N GLU A 17 -6.58 7.62 -15.43
CA GLU A 17 -6.13 6.84 -16.59
C GLU A 17 -4.61 6.65 -16.59
N LEU A 18 -3.84 7.70 -16.30
CA LEU A 18 -2.38 7.58 -16.14
C LEU A 18 -2.03 6.58 -15.04
N TYR A 19 -2.71 6.66 -13.90
CA TYR A 19 -2.50 5.75 -12.78
C TYR A 19 -2.79 4.28 -13.15
N LYS A 20 -3.87 4.00 -13.89
CA LYS A 20 -4.17 2.64 -14.37
C LYS A 20 -3.05 2.08 -15.25
N ILE A 21 -2.56 2.88 -16.20
CA ILE A 21 -1.48 2.47 -17.09
C ILE A 21 -0.21 2.14 -16.27
N MET A 22 0.17 3.03 -15.37
CA MET A 22 1.36 2.89 -14.52
C MET A 22 1.30 1.66 -13.59
N THR A 23 0.11 1.31 -13.10
CA THR A 23 -0.11 0.21 -12.15
C THR A 23 -0.54 -1.11 -12.80
N SER A 24 -0.64 -1.14 -14.13
CA SER A 24 -0.96 -2.33 -14.89
C SER A 24 0.12 -3.42 -14.72
N ASN A 25 -0.31 -4.68 -14.77
CA ASN A 25 0.60 -5.84 -14.71
C ASN A 25 1.14 -6.23 -16.10
N SER A 26 0.69 -5.55 -17.16
CA SER A 26 1.10 -5.81 -18.53
C SER A 26 2.50 -5.31 -18.82
N THR A 27 3.23 -6.03 -19.68
CA THR A 27 4.53 -5.60 -20.19
C THR A 27 4.39 -4.29 -20.96
N THR A 28 5.19 -3.29 -20.60
CA THR A 28 5.15 -2.02 -21.32
C THR A 28 5.87 -2.13 -22.68
N THR A 29 5.20 -1.69 -23.75
CA THR A 29 5.78 -1.52 -25.10
C THR A 29 6.20 -0.06 -25.33
N PRO A 30 7.09 0.23 -26.29
CA PRO A 30 7.46 1.61 -26.64
C PRO A 30 6.25 2.51 -26.93
N GLU A 31 5.25 1.98 -27.64
CA GLU A 31 4.04 2.72 -28.00
C GLU A 31 3.21 3.11 -26.77
N ILE A 32 3.13 2.21 -25.77
CA ILE A 32 2.49 2.51 -24.48
C ILE A 32 3.27 3.59 -23.73
N CYS A 33 4.60 3.54 -23.75
CA CYS A 33 5.45 4.54 -23.09
C CYS A 33 5.24 5.94 -23.71
N ASP A 34 5.23 6.01 -25.04
CA ASP A 34 5.06 7.28 -25.76
C ASP A 34 3.64 7.83 -25.58
N SER A 35 2.63 6.97 -25.66
CA SER A 35 1.24 7.32 -25.37
C SER A 35 1.07 7.82 -23.94
N PHE A 36 1.69 7.15 -22.95
CA PHE A 36 1.70 7.60 -21.56
C PHE A 36 2.34 8.98 -21.42
N PHE A 37 3.51 9.21 -22.05
CA PHE A 37 4.19 10.50 -21.99
C PHE A 37 3.32 11.63 -22.56
N GLN A 38 2.69 11.42 -23.72
CA GLN A 38 1.81 12.42 -24.32
C GLN A 38 0.58 12.70 -23.44
N LYS A 39 -0.05 11.66 -22.88
CA LYS A 39 -1.17 11.82 -21.94
C LYS A 39 -0.76 12.59 -20.68
N ALA A 40 0.39 12.27 -20.10
CA ALA A 40 0.91 12.95 -18.91
C ALA A 40 1.23 14.42 -19.19
N LYS A 41 1.80 14.72 -20.37
CA LYS A 41 2.07 16.08 -20.82
C LYS A 41 0.78 16.88 -21.04
N ASN A 42 -0.24 16.28 -21.65
CA ASN A 42 -1.54 16.92 -21.83
C ASN A 42 -2.22 17.19 -20.48
N TRP A 43 -2.16 16.22 -19.57
CA TRP A 43 -2.69 16.37 -18.21
C TRP A 43 -2.06 17.55 -17.45
N ILE A 44 -0.73 17.69 -17.44
CA ILE A 44 -0.08 18.81 -16.75
C ILE A 44 -0.36 20.15 -17.43
N ASN A 45 -0.51 20.16 -18.76
CA ASN A 45 -0.91 21.36 -19.49
C ASN A 45 -2.33 21.78 -19.13
N LEU A 46 -3.27 20.84 -19.06
CA LEU A 46 -4.65 21.08 -18.60
C LEU A 46 -4.69 21.56 -17.15
N PHE A 47 -3.87 20.96 -16.28
CA PHE A 47 -3.73 21.42 -14.89
C PHE A 47 -3.31 22.90 -14.85
N THR A 48 -2.29 23.29 -15.62
CA THR A 48 -1.79 24.68 -15.61
C THR A 48 -2.61 25.68 -16.42
N SER A 49 -3.58 25.23 -17.23
CA SER A 49 -4.43 26.12 -18.03
C SER A 49 -5.47 26.86 -17.16
N LEU A 50 -5.81 26.33 -15.99
CA LEU A 50 -6.71 26.95 -15.01
C LEU A 50 -6.13 28.20 -14.31
N ARG A 51 -4.89 28.60 -14.64
CA ARG A 51 -4.17 29.77 -14.10
C ARG A 51 -4.87 31.11 -14.35
N THR A 52 -5.88 31.18 -15.21
CA THR A 52 -6.44 32.42 -15.76
C THR A 52 -7.30 33.25 -14.81
N SER A 53 -7.79 32.72 -13.68
CA SER A 53 -8.57 33.51 -12.71
C SER A 53 -7.96 33.52 -11.31
N SER A 54 -8.12 34.65 -10.60
CA SER A 54 -7.64 34.86 -9.22
C SER A 54 -8.20 33.85 -8.20
N ILE A 55 -9.23 33.10 -8.57
CA ILE A 55 -9.91 32.07 -7.77
C ILE A 55 -9.13 30.74 -7.79
N HIS A 56 -8.28 30.50 -8.79
CA HIS A 56 -7.62 29.19 -9.01
C HIS A 56 -6.08 29.23 -8.85
N LYS A 57 -5.57 30.01 -7.89
CA LYS A 57 -4.13 30.08 -7.57
C LYS A 57 -3.47 28.70 -7.34
N GLY A 58 -4.26 27.70 -6.91
CA GLY A 58 -3.81 26.32 -6.70
C GLY A 58 -3.38 25.56 -7.97
N TYR A 59 -3.75 26.06 -9.17
CA TYR A 59 -3.47 25.40 -10.46
C TYR A 59 -2.37 26.12 -11.26
N SER A 60 -1.51 26.87 -10.57
CA SER A 60 -0.40 27.59 -11.20
C SER A 60 0.79 26.67 -11.49
N ARG A 61 1.74 27.14 -12.30
CA ARG A 61 3.03 26.44 -12.50
C ARG A 61 3.83 26.29 -11.21
N ALA A 62 3.72 27.25 -10.29
CA ALA A 62 4.38 27.17 -8.98
C ALA A 62 3.75 26.09 -8.08
N SER A 63 2.53 25.65 -8.40
CA SER A 63 1.82 24.58 -7.70
C SER A 63 2.15 23.19 -8.24
N VAL A 64 2.97 23.09 -9.30
CA VAL A 64 3.42 21.81 -9.83
C VAL A 64 4.44 21.21 -8.88
N THR A 65 4.10 20.06 -8.29
CA THR A 65 4.97 19.40 -7.32
C THR A 65 6.07 18.58 -8.01
N PRO A 66 7.17 18.24 -7.31
CA PRO A 66 8.19 17.34 -7.84
C PRO A 66 7.64 15.98 -8.31
N TYR A 67 6.58 15.47 -7.68
CA TYR A 67 5.92 14.23 -8.10
C TYR A 67 5.19 14.38 -9.43
N MET A 68 4.54 15.51 -9.68
CA MET A 68 3.91 15.80 -10.98
C MET A 68 4.96 15.91 -12.08
N HIS A 69 6.08 16.60 -11.80
CA HIS A 69 7.21 16.66 -12.74
C HIS A 69 7.77 15.27 -13.05
N SER A 70 8.01 14.47 -12.01
CA SER A 70 8.55 13.12 -12.15
C SER A 70 7.61 12.19 -12.91
N LEU A 71 6.30 12.30 -12.68
CA LEU A 71 5.28 11.57 -13.41
C LEU A 71 5.34 11.83 -14.91
N VAL A 72 5.50 13.09 -15.31
CA VAL A 72 5.51 13.47 -16.72
C VAL A 72 6.83 13.11 -17.39
N TYR A 73 7.98 13.42 -16.79
CA TYR A 73 9.27 13.37 -17.49
C TYR A 73 10.15 12.14 -17.16
N HIS A 74 9.84 11.40 -16.09
CA HIS A 74 10.68 10.27 -15.65
C HIS A 74 9.96 8.93 -15.69
N VAL A 75 8.66 8.88 -15.42
CA VAL A 75 7.91 7.61 -15.38
C VAL A 75 7.92 6.90 -16.74
N SER A 76 7.66 7.60 -17.85
CA SER A 76 7.71 7.00 -19.19
C SER A 76 9.09 6.39 -19.50
N ARG A 77 10.17 7.09 -19.14
CA ARG A 77 11.54 6.60 -19.30
C ARG A 77 11.81 5.36 -18.44
N PHE A 78 11.33 5.33 -17.20
CA PHE A 78 11.46 4.15 -16.35
C PHE A 78 10.64 2.96 -16.87
N MET A 79 9.45 3.21 -17.43
CA MET A 79 8.67 2.17 -18.09
C MET A 79 9.39 1.59 -19.31
N GLN A 80 10.10 2.42 -20.09
CA GLN A 80 10.94 1.96 -21.21
C GLN A 80 12.11 1.10 -20.73
N LEU A 81 12.81 1.53 -19.68
CA LEU A 81 14.00 0.84 -19.16
C LEU A 81 13.68 -0.47 -18.45
N TYR A 82 12.64 -0.48 -17.61
CA TYR A 82 12.37 -1.57 -16.68
C TYR A 82 11.08 -2.33 -16.96
N ARG A 83 10.37 -2.01 -18.05
CA ARG A 83 9.09 -2.61 -18.48
C ARG A 83 7.90 -2.39 -17.54
N SER A 84 8.14 -2.00 -16.28
CA SER A 84 7.13 -1.64 -15.30
C SER A 84 7.75 -0.80 -14.18
N VAL A 85 6.97 0.14 -13.62
CA VAL A 85 7.36 0.90 -12.42
C VAL A 85 6.79 0.25 -11.15
N LYS A 86 5.75 -0.59 -11.28
CA LYS A 86 5.04 -1.22 -10.16
C LYS A 86 5.95 -2.10 -9.29
N ILE A 87 6.93 -2.74 -9.89
CA ILE A 87 7.89 -3.61 -9.20
C ILE A 87 8.79 -2.85 -8.21
N PHE A 88 8.94 -1.53 -8.37
CA PHE A 88 9.77 -0.68 -7.52
C PHE A 88 8.95 0.05 -6.44
N THR A 89 7.69 -0.33 -6.22
CA THR A 89 6.86 0.31 -5.20
C THR A 89 7.31 -0.10 -3.80
N GLY A 90 7.36 0.86 -2.87
CA GLY A 90 7.69 0.61 -1.46
C GLY A 90 6.57 -0.08 -0.66
N GLN A 91 5.45 -0.44 -1.30
CA GLN A 91 4.25 -0.96 -0.63
C GLN A 91 4.52 -2.23 0.18
N GLY A 92 5.41 -3.11 -0.31
CA GLY A 92 5.82 -4.30 0.41
C GLY A 92 6.58 -3.98 1.69
N VAL A 93 7.49 -3.00 1.63
CA VAL A 93 8.30 -2.56 2.78
C VAL A 93 7.42 -1.90 3.84
N GLU A 94 6.48 -1.04 3.45
CA GLU A 94 5.54 -0.43 4.39
C GLU A 94 4.67 -1.48 5.10
N LYS A 95 4.22 -2.51 4.37
CA LYS A 95 3.47 -3.61 4.97
C LYS A 95 4.33 -4.42 5.95
N ASN A 96 5.62 -4.61 5.65
CA ASN A 96 6.54 -5.26 6.57
C ASN A 96 6.73 -4.43 7.85
N ASN A 97 6.79 -3.10 7.74
CA ASN A 97 6.83 -2.20 8.90
C ASN A 97 5.58 -2.33 9.78
N ASP A 98 4.38 -2.41 9.18
CA ASP A 98 3.13 -2.61 9.91
C ASP A 98 3.14 -3.93 10.70
N VAL A 99 3.63 -5.01 10.08
CA VAL A 99 3.76 -6.32 10.72
C VAL A 99 4.77 -6.26 11.87
N ALA A 100 5.94 -5.69 11.64
CA ALA A 100 6.98 -5.52 12.66
C ALA A 100 6.44 -4.74 13.87
N ARG A 101 5.77 -3.61 13.63
CA ARG A 101 5.13 -2.81 14.68
C ARG A 101 4.14 -3.63 15.51
N LYS A 102 3.33 -4.48 14.86
CA LYS A 102 2.36 -5.34 15.55
C LYS A 102 3.04 -6.39 16.43
N VAL A 103 4.17 -6.95 16.00
CA VAL A 103 4.94 -7.90 16.81
C VAL A 103 5.48 -7.22 18.06
N VAL A 104 6.13 -6.06 17.91
CA VAL A 104 6.69 -5.31 19.04
C VAL A 104 5.60 -4.94 20.05
N LEU A 105 4.45 -4.45 19.60
CA LEU A 105 3.39 -3.97 20.51
C LEU A 105 2.60 -5.08 21.20
N LEU A 106 2.40 -6.24 20.55
CA LEU A 106 1.42 -7.24 21.02
C LEU A 106 2.03 -8.60 21.36
N LYS A 107 3.23 -8.90 20.88
CA LYS A 107 3.79 -10.27 20.93
C LYS A 107 5.20 -10.33 21.54
N SER A 108 5.95 -9.23 21.48
CA SER A 108 7.27 -9.11 22.09
C SER A 108 7.17 -8.90 23.60
N ASN A 109 8.17 -9.39 24.32
CA ASN A 109 8.38 -9.04 25.73
C ASN A 109 9.28 -7.79 25.90
N ASN A 110 9.60 -7.12 24.78
CA ASN A 110 10.44 -5.91 24.67
C ASN A 110 11.88 -6.04 25.20
N LYS A 111 12.40 -7.25 25.41
CA LYS A 111 13.81 -7.46 25.76
C LYS A 111 14.75 -7.36 24.55
N ASN A 112 14.31 -7.89 23.41
CA ASN A 112 15.01 -7.76 22.13
C ASN A 112 13.99 -7.73 20.97
N PRO A 113 13.27 -6.61 20.80
CA PRO A 113 12.16 -6.52 19.84
C PRO A 113 12.59 -6.76 18.40
N THR A 114 13.84 -6.45 18.04
CA THR A 114 14.38 -6.71 16.71
C THR A 114 14.53 -8.21 16.45
N SER A 115 15.08 -8.97 17.41
CA SER A 115 15.17 -10.44 17.31
C SER A 115 13.78 -11.05 17.21
N ASP A 116 12.84 -10.60 18.04
CA ASP A 116 11.47 -11.12 18.05
C ASP A 116 10.75 -10.95 16.70
N VAL A 117 10.98 -9.82 16.02
CA VAL A 117 10.43 -9.58 14.67
C VAL A 117 11.05 -10.55 13.66
N LEU A 118 12.37 -10.68 13.65
CA LEU A 118 13.10 -11.53 12.70
C LEU A 118 12.80 -13.02 12.90
N GLU A 119 12.75 -13.49 14.14
CA GLU A 119 12.40 -14.87 14.47
C GLU A 119 10.98 -15.21 14.05
N LEU A 120 10.04 -14.28 14.26
CA LEU A 120 8.65 -14.48 13.87
C LEU A 120 8.48 -14.49 12.34
N GLU A 121 9.19 -13.61 11.62
CA GLU A 121 9.21 -13.59 10.16
C GLU A 121 9.80 -14.90 9.59
N CYS A 122 10.95 -15.33 10.13
CA CYS A 122 11.58 -16.60 9.76
C CYS A 122 10.62 -17.78 9.95
N ARG A 123 9.96 -17.84 11.11
CA ARG A 123 8.97 -18.89 11.41
C ARG A 123 7.75 -18.84 10.47
N GLN A 124 7.29 -17.65 10.09
CA GLN A 124 6.19 -17.52 9.11
C GLN A 124 6.62 -18.02 7.74
N TRP A 125 7.86 -17.75 7.34
CA TRP A 125 8.42 -18.23 6.07
C TRP A 125 8.55 -19.75 6.03
N GLU A 126 9.02 -20.37 7.10
CA GLU A 126 9.12 -21.83 7.23
C GLU A 126 7.74 -22.51 7.18
N LEU A 127 6.72 -21.89 7.78
CA LEU A 127 5.37 -22.43 7.90
C LEU A 127 4.42 -21.98 6.77
N ARG A 128 4.90 -21.26 5.76
CA ARG A 128 4.04 -20.66 4.71
C ARG A 128 3.21 -21.69 3.93
N ASP A 129 3.75 -22.89 3.77
CA ASP A 129 3.13 -24.00 3.05
C ASP A 129 2.40 -24.97 4.00
N SER A 130 2.36 -24.67 5.29
CA SER A 130 1.76 -25.52 6.34
C SER A 130 0.40 -25.00 6.78
N GLU A 131 -0.60 -25.88 6.84
CA GLU A 131 -1.90 -25.54 7.40
C GLU A 131 -1.92 -25.70 8.93
N ARG A 132 -2.57 -24.77 9.63
CA ARG A 132 -2.70 -24.82 11.08
C ARG A 132 -3.68 -25.91 11.50
N VAL A 133 -3.17 -27.03 11.99
CA VAL A 133 -3.99 -28.05 12.63
C VAL A 133 -4.18 -27.73 14.11
N LYS A 134 -5.43 -27.79 14.59
CA LYS A 134 -5.74 -27.67 16.02
C LYS A 134 -5.12 -28.87 16.74
N ARG A 135 -4.20 -28.61 17.69
CA ARG A 135 -3.64 -29.69 18.51
C ARG A 135 -4.76 -30.43 19.23
N SER A 136 -4.75 -31.76 19.13
CA SER A 136 -5.58 -32.63 19.97
C SER A 136 -5.18 -32.40 21.43
N TYR A 137 -6.10 -31.87 22.23
CA TYR A 137 -5.88 -31.67 23.65
C TYR A 137 -6.60 -32.78 24.41
N SER A 138 -5.82 -33.69 24.98
CA SER A 138 -6.34 -34.69 25.92
C SER A 138 -6.25 -34.14 27.34
N LYS A 139 -7.41 -34.03 28.00
CA LYS A 139 -7.49 -33.65 29.41
C LYS A 139 -6.98 -34.81 30.26
N LYS A 140 -5.76 -34.68 30.79
CA LYS A 140 -5.14 -35.73 31.61
C LYS A 140 -5.75 -35.85 33.00
N ASP A 141 -6.26 -34.76 33.56
CA ASP A 141 -6.85 -34.73 34.91
C ASP A 141 -8.37 -34.51 34.84
N ALA A 142 -9.13 -35.61 34.73
CA ALA A 142 -10.58 -35.55 34.65
C ALA A 142 -11.18 -34.88 35.90
N HIS A 143 -10.66 -35.19 37.09
CA HIS A 143 -11.18 -34.69 38.36
C HIS A 143 -11.06 -33.16 38.48
N TYR A 144 -9.91 -32.59 38.08
CA TYR A 144 -9.73 -31.14 38.06
C TYR A 144 -10.73 -30.45 37.12
N TRP A 145 -10.88 -30.98 35.89
CA TRP A 145 -11.69 -30.38 34.84
C TRP A 145 -13.20 -30.55 35.05
N GLU A 146 -13.63 -31.61 35.73
CA GLU A 146 -15.05 -31.88 36.00
C GLU A 146 -15.53 -31.23 37.30
N THR A 147 -14.71 -31.28 38.35
CA THR A 147 -15.17 -31.02 39.71
C THR A 147 -14.50 -29.78 40.32
N GLU A 148 -13.17 -29.73 40.36
CA GLU A 148 -12.46 -28.64 41.04
C GLU A 148 -12.71 -27.28 40.39
N ILE A 149 -12.66 -27.20 39.06
CA ILE A 149 -12.82 -25.93 38.35
C ILE A 149 -14.23 -25.35 38.52
N ARG A 150 -15.26 -26.22 38.58
CA ARG A 150 -16.65 -25.81 38.81
C ARG A 150 -16.82 -25.27 40.23
N ASN A 151 -16.21 -25.94 41.21
CA ASN A 151 -16.27 -25.54 42.62
C ASN A 151 -15.50 -24.23 42.87
N LYS A 152 -14.33 -24.03 42.26
CA LYS A 152 -13.57 -22.77 42.35
C LYS A 152 -14.34 -21.60 41.76
N ARG A 153 -15.01 -21.78 40.61
CA ARG A 153 -15.83 -20.74 39.97
C ARG A 153 -17.08 -20.39 40.79
N ARG A 154 -17.76 -21.37 41.38
CA ARG A 154 -18.91 -21.14 42.28
C ARG A 154 -18.55 -20.40 43.56
N LYS A 155 -17.33 -20.58 44.09
CA LYS A 155 -16.84 -19.86 45.27
C LYS A 155 -16.41 -18.42 45.00
N SER A 156 -16.28 -18.03 43.73
CA SER A 156 -15.82 -16.71 43.31
C SER A 156 -16.97 -15.82 42.81
N SER A 157 -18.23 -16.25 42.98
CA SER A 157 -19.47 -15.49 42.78
C SER A 157 -20.18 -15.36 44.11
#